data_AF-A0A8C9FMQ8-F1
#
_entry.id   AF-A0A8C9FMQ8-F1
#
_cell.length_a   1.000
_cell.length_b   1.000
_cell.length_c   1.000
_cell.angle_alpha   90.00
_cell.angle_beta   90.00
_cell.angle_gamma   90.00
#
_symmetry.space_group_name_H-M   'P 1'
#
loop_
_entity.id
_entity.type
_entity.pdbx_description
1 polymer ?
#
loop_
_entity_poly.entity_id
_entity_poly.type
_entity_poly.pdbx_seq_one_letter_code
_entity_poly.pdbx_strand_id
1 'polypeptide(L)'
;AQKPEEQAACFMRPCSTWFTTSWSQCSKTCGAGVRLREVKCYQGEALAQGCDPASKPEGKQTCQLPPCPTEAPEDCEDKATANCVLVLKVKLCSHWYYRKACCRSCRLKSP
;
A
#
# COMPACT_ATOMS: atom_id res chain seq x y z
N ALA A 1 -25.59 39.39 -51.18
CA ALA A 1 -24.70 38.38 -50.57
C ALA A 1 -24.11 38.99 -49.30
N GLN A 2 -24.28 38.35 -48.14
CA GLN A 2 -23.67 38.82 -46.89
C GLN A 2 -22.19 38.44 -46.85
N LYS A 3 -21.36 39.35 -46.38
CA LYS A 3 -19.91 39.16 -46.21
C LYS A 3 -19.68 38.19 -45.03
N PRO A 4 -18.82 37.17 -45.14
CA PRO A 4 -18.54 36.26 -44.04
C PRO A 4 -17.85 37.00 -42.89
N GLU A 5 -18.04 36.50 -41.67
CA GLU A 5 -17.41 37.05 -40.46
C GLU A 5 -15.88 37.05 -40.62
N GLU A 6 -15.27 38.23 -40.43
CA GLU A 6 -13.82 38.45 -40.60
C GLU A 6 -13.02 37.97 -39.38
N GLN A 7 -13.69 37.70 -38.26
CA GLN A 7 -13.09 37.28 -37.00
C GLN A 7 -13.99 36.22 -36.33
N ALA A 8 -13.37 35.16 -35.80
CA ALA A 8 -14.03 34.12 -35.02
C ALA A 8 -13.28 33.90 -33.70
N ALA A 9 -14.02 33.57 -32.64
CA ALA A 9 -13.43 33.24 -31.35
C ALA A 9 -12.61 31.94 -31.44
N CYS A 10 -11.41 31.93 -30.83
CA CYS A 10 -10.60 30.72 -30.74
C CYS A 10 -11.20 29.76 -29.70
N PHE A 11 -11.36 28.49 -30.06
CA PHE A 11 -11.80 27.46 -29.12
C PHE A 11 -10.63 27.04 -28.22
N MET A 12 -10.51 27.68 -27.05
CA MET A 12 -9.51 27.34 -26.05
C MET A 12 -9.92 26.07 -25.31
N ARG A 13 -9.20 24.97 -25.55
CA ARG A 13 -9.39 23.74 -24.77
C ARG A 13 -8.77 23.91 -23.38
N PRO A 14 -9.42 23.39 -22.32
CA PRO A 14 -8.81 23.37 -21.00
C PRO A 14 -7.51 22.56 -21.03
N CYS A 15 -6.54 22.95 -20.19
CA CYS A 15 -5.28 22.23 -20.05
C CYS A 15 -5.49 20.89 -19.33
N SER A 16 -4.67 19.89 -19.68
CA SER A 16 -4.64 18.63 -18.96
C SER A 16 -3.79 18.75 -17.69
N THR A 17 -4.33 18.34 -16.54
CA THR A 17 -3.66 18.42 -15.23
C THR A 17 -3.75 17.11 -14.46
N TRP A 18 -2.70 16.81 -13.70
CA TRP A 18 -2.69 15.67 -12.78
C TRP A 18 -3.48 15.98 -11.52
N PHE A 19 -4.39 15.08 -11.17
CA PHE A 19 -5.12 15.09 -9.91
C PHE A 19 -4.70 13.89 -9.06
N THR A 20 -4.57 14.10 -7.75
CA THR A 20 -4.24 13.03 -6.80
C THR A 20 -5.19 13.02 -5.62
N THR A 21 -5.56 11.83 -5.15
CA THR A 21 -6.24 11.69 -3.87
C THR A 21 -5.26 11.80 -2.70
N SER A 22 -5.79 11.89 -1.49
CA SER A 22 -5.02 11.60 -0.29
C SER A 22 -4.43 10.19 -0.33
N TRP A 23 -3.31 10.00 0.38
CA TRP A 23 -2.73 8.68 0.58
C TRP A 23 -3.67 7.78 1.41
N SER A 24 -3.71 6.50 1.03
CA SER A 24 -4.31 5.43 1.82
C SER A 24 -3.58 5.26 3.16
N GLN A 25 -4.18 4.48 4.05
CA GLN A 25 -3.44 3.92 5.17
C GLN A 25 -2.28 3.03 4.68
N CYS A 26 -1.28 2.86 5.54
CA CYS A 26 -0.15 1.98 5.27
C CYS A 26 -0.64 0.52 5.16
N SER A 27 -0.05 -0.25 4.25
CA SER A 27 -0.39 -1.66 4.00
C SER A 27 -0.08 -2.58 5.19
N LYS A 28 0.66 -2.08 6.18
CA LYS A 28 0.99 -2.77 7.43
C LYS A 28 0.61 -1.86 8.59
N THR A 29 0.43 -2.46 9.76
CA THR A 29 0.21 -1.76 11.04
C THR A 29 1.50 -1.57 11.84
N CYS A 30 2.61 -2.16 11.38
CA CYS A 30 3.94 -2.03 11.98
C CYS A 30 5.04 -2.24 10.91
N GLY A 31 6.23 -1.72 11.18
CA GLY A 31 7.40 -1.81 10.31
C GLY A 31 7.24 -1.09 8.97
N ALA A 32 8.03 -1.50 7.98
CA ALA A 32 8.02 -0.93 6.63
C ALA A 32 6.88 -1.49 5.78
N GLY A 33 6.02 -0.61 5.28
CA GLY A 33 4.89 -0.93 4.40
C GLY A 33 4.79 0.03 3.21
N VAL A 34 3.65 -0.01 2.52
CA VAL A 34 3.36 0.85 1.36
C VAL A 34 2.01 1.54 1.54
N ARG A 35 1.90 2.80 1.11
CA ARG A 35 0.63 3.51 0.94
C ARG A 35 0.41 3.86 -0.52
N LEU A 36 -0.85 3.91 -0.94
CA LEU A 36 -1.28 4.13 -2.32
C LEU A 36 -2.12 5.40 -2.41
N ARG A 37 -2.14 6.06 -3.57
CA ARG A 37 -3.11 7.10 -3.90
C ARG A 37 -3.49 6.98 -5.37
N GLU A 38 -4.68 7.43 -5.72
CA GLU A 38 -5.05 7.52 -7.12
C GLU A 38 -4.36 8.72 -7.76
N VAL A 39 -3.89 8.53 -9.01
CA VAL A 39 -3.29 9.58 -9.85
C VAL A 39 -4.00 9.51 -11.19
N LYS A 40 -4.81 10.53 -11.48
CA LYS A 40 -5.67 10.61 -12.66
C LYS A 40 -5.38 11.90 -13.42
N CYS A 41 -5.44 11.83 -14.75
CA CYS A 41 -5.29 13.00 -15.60
C CYS A 41 -6.67 13.52 -15.98
N TYR A 42 -6.89 14.81 -15.84
CA TYR A 42 -8.14 15.48 -16.20
C TYR A 42 -7.90 16.59 -17.21
N GLN A 43 -8.85 16.80 -18.10
CA GLN A 43 -8.91 17.96 -18.99
C GLN A 43 -10.26 18.67 -18.75
N GLY A 44 -10.24 19.73 -17.95
CA GLY A 44 -11.46 20.25 -17.34
C GLY A 44 -12.02 19.23 -16.34
N GLU A 45 -13.29 18.85 -16.49
CA GLU A 45 -13.94 17.83 -15.62
C GLU A 45 -13.88 16.40 -16.19
N ALA A 46 -13.38 16.23 -17.43
CA ALA A 46 -13.31 14.95 -18.11
C ALA A 46 -11.98 14.23 -17.85
N LEU A 47 -12.02 12.91 -17.70
CA LEU A 47 -10.81 12.08 -17.68
C LEU A 47 -10.10 12.15 -19.03
N ALA A 48 -8.78 12.32 -18.98
CA ALA A 48 -7.94 12.52 -20.15
C ALA A 48 -6.65 11.69 -20.08
N GLN A 49 -5.88 11.69 -21.16
CA GLN A 49 -4.55 11.09 -21.25
C GLN A 49 -3.47 12.08 -21.68
N GLY A 50 -3.81 13.36 -21.82
CA GLY A 50 -2.92 14.40 -22.34
C GLY A 50 -1.95 15.02 -21.32
N CYS A 51 -1.91 14.52 -20.09
CA CYS A 51 -0.98 15.02 -19.08
C CYS A 51 0.44 14.52 -19.36
N ASP A 52 1.42 15.38 -19.12
CA ASP A 52 2.83 15.03 -19.33
C ASP A 52 3.27 13.89 -18.38
N PRO A 53 3.72 12.73 -18.90
CA PRO A 53 4.21 11.62 -18.10
C PRO A 53 5.38 11.98 -17.18
N ALA A 54 6.23 12.94 -17.57
CA ALA A 54 7.38 13.35 -16.76
C ALA A 54 6.96 14.08 -15.47
N SER A 55 5.78 14.71 -15.47
CA SER A 55 5.20 15.38 -14.31
C SER A 55 4.27 14.48 -13.48
N LYS A 56 4.13 13.20 -13.84
CA LYS A 56 3.19 12.28 -13.19
C LYS A 56 3.55 12.07 -11.71
N PRO A 57 2.65 12.41 -10.78
CA PRO A 57 2.88 12.17 -9.36
C PRO A 57 2.97 10.67 -9.02
N GLU A 58 3.68 10.33 -7.95
CA GLU A 58 3.78 8.94 -7.49
C GLU A 58 2.43 8.41 -6.99
N GLY A 59 1.98 7.26 -7.49
CA GLY A 59 0.80 6.57 -6.97
C GLY A 59 1.09 5.64 -5.78
N LYS A 60 2.36 5.42 -5.46
CA LYS A 60 2.83 4.48 -4.45
C LYS A 60 3.98 5.09 -3.67
N GLN A 61 3.94 5.01 -2.34
CA GLN A 61 5.02 5.49 -1.48
C GLN A 61 5.26 4.52 -0.32
N THR A 62 6.52 4.41 0.12
CA THR A 62 6.87 3.66 1.34
C THR A 62 6.41 4.40 2.59
N CYS A 63 5.91 3.65 3.57
CA CYS A 63 5.61 4.14 4.92
C CYS A 63 6.43 3.36 5.96
N GLN A 64 6.90 4.07 6.98
CA GLN A 64 7.62 3.51 8.12
C GLN A 64 6.77 3.68 9.38
N LEU A 65 6.41 2.57 10.00
CA LEU A 65 5.68 2.50 11.26
C LEU A 65 6.60 1.95 12.36
N PRO A 66 6.19 2.03 13.64
CA PRO A 66 6.93 1.40 14.73
C PRO A 66 7.27 -0.06 14.42
N PRO A 67 8.44 -0.56 14.86
CA PRO A 67 8.84 -1.93 14.60
C PRO A 67 7.75 -2.91 15.06
N CYS A 68 7.57 -3.98 14.31
CA CYS A 68 6.60 -5.00 14.68
C CYS A 68 7.00 -5.64 16.01
N PRO A 69 6.04 -5.86 16.93
CA PRO A 69 6.32 -6.60 18.15
C PRO A 69 6.84 -8.00 17.76
N THR A 70 8.08 -8.27 18.15
CA THR A 70 8.77 -9.54 17.93
C THR A 70 8.52 -10.51 19.07
N GLU A 71 8.10 -9.98 20.22
CA GLU A 71 7.77 -10.75 21.41
C GLU A 71 6.29 -11.09 21.40
N ALA A 72 5.99 -12.36 21.64
CA ALA A 72 4.63 -12.75 21.94
C ALA A 72 4.25 -12.20 23.32
N PRO A 73 2.94 -11.94 23.58
CA PRO A 73 2.48 -11.61 24.93
C PRO A 73 3.08 -12.59 25.94
N GLU A 74 3.49 -12.08 27.11
CA GLU A 74 4.10 -12.88 28.18
C GLU A 74 3.29 -14.15 28.48
N ASP A 75 1.97 -14.06 28.37
CA ASP A 75 1.02 -15.17 28.45
C ASP A 75 0.49 -15.54 27.05
N CYS A 76 1.28 -16.31 26.29
CA CYS A 76 0.88 -16.78 24.97
C CYS A 76 0.66 -18.30 24.95
N GLU A 77 -0.42 -18.72 24.30
CA GLU A 77 -0.78 -20.13 24.15
C GLU A 77 -0.50 -20.64 22.73
N ASP A 78 -0.34 -21.94 22.61
CA ASP A 78 -0.30 -22.61 21.31
C ASP A 78 -1.69 -22.63 20.70
N LYS A 79 -1.81 -22.30 19.41
CA LYS A 79 -3.08 -22.42 18.69
C LYS A 79 -3.49 -23.88 18.61
N ALA A 80 -4.70 -24.20 19.05
CA ALA A 80 -5.25 -25.56 19.03
C ALA A 80 -5.25 -26.21 17.62
N THR A 81 -5.30 -25.41 16.56
CA THR A 81 -5.27 -25.90 15.17
C THR A 81 -3.85 -26.17 14.63
N ALA A 82 -2.81 -25.82 15.39
CA ALA A 82 -1.43 -25.98 14.96
C ALA A 82 -0.84 -27.30 15.48
N ASN A 83 -0.17 -28.05 14.60
CA ASN A 83 0.60 -29.23 15.01
C ASN A 83 1.99 -28.81 15.54
N CYS A 84 2.03 -28.37 16.80
CA CYS A 84 3.26 -27.85 17.41
C CYS A 84 4.33 -28.93 17.65
N VAL A 85 3.91 -30.18 17.80
CA VAL A 85 4.83 -31.33 17.84
C VAL A 85 5.61 -31.43 16.53
N LEU A 86 4.94 -31.28 15.38
CA LEU A 86 5.60 -31.27 14.08
C LEU A 86 6.55 -30.06 13.96
N VAL A 87 6.07 -28.85 14.27
CA VAL A 87 6.87 -27.61 14.22
C VAL A 87 8.18 -27.74 15.00
N LEU A 88 8.12 -28.34 16.20
CA LEU A 88 9.30 -28.61 17.02
C LEU A 88 10.22 -29.66 16.40
N LYS A 89 9.67 -30.77 15.91
CA LYS A 89 10.45 -31.86 15.29
C LYS A 89 11.24 -31.39 14.08
N VAL A 90 10.66 -30.51 13.27
CA VAL A 90 11.29 -29.98 12.04
C VAL A 90 11.92 -28.59 12.19
N LYS A 91 12.12 -28.11 13.43
CA LYS A 91 12.82 -26.83 13.75
C LYS A 91 12.25 -25.60 13.05
N LEU A 92 10.93 -25.54 12.87
CA LEU A 92 10.26 -24.43 12.18
C LEU A 92 10.03 -23.18 13.07
N CYS A 93 10.40 -23.24 14.36
CA CYS A 93 10.28 -22.12 15.32
C CYS A 93 11.13 -20.88 14.98
N SER A 94 12.03 -20.96 13.99
CA SER A 94 12.76 -19.82 13.43
C SER A 94 11.88 -18.91 12.55
N HIS A 95 10.80 -19.45 11.99
CA HIS A 95 9.87 -18.67 11.18
C HIS A 95 8.79 -18.05 12.05
N TRP A 96 8.56 -16.75 11.87
CA TRP A 96 7.58 -15.97 12.64
C TRP A 96 6.18 -16.60 12.65
N TYR A 97 5.75 -17.17 11.52
CA TYR A 97 4.41 -17.75 11.36
C TYR A 97 4.20 -18.93 12.33
N TYR A 98 5.18 -19.84 12.39
CA TYR A 98 5.14 -20.99 13.28
C TYR A 98 5.40 -20.59 14.73
N ARG A 99 6.29 -19.63 15.00
CA ARG A 99 6.49 -19.07 16.34
C ARG A 99 5.24 -18.38 16.89
N LYS A 100 4.42 -17.77 16.02
CA LYS A 100 3.12 -17.18 16.40
C LYS A 100 2.04 -18.25 16.64
N ALA A 101 2.07 -19.35 15.90
CA ALA A 101 1.09 -20.42 16.03
C ALA A 101 1.40 -21.37 17.20
N CYS A 102 2.68 -21.65 17.44
CA CYS A 102 3.19 -22.54 18.48
C CYS A 102 4.02 -21.74 19.48
N CYS A 103 3.38 -20.73 20.07
CA CYS A 103 4.04 -19.74 20.89
C CYS A 103 4.71 -20.32 22.14
N ARG A 104 3.95 -21.03 22.96
CA ARG A 104 4.45 -21.64 24.20
C ARG A 104 5.50 -22.70 23.87
N SER A 105 5.20 -23.55 22.89
CA SER A 105 6.10 -24.61 22.42
C SER A 105 7.46 -24.06 21.94
N CYS A 106 7.46 -23.01 21.11
CA CYS A 106 8.69 -22.44 20.56
C CYS A 106 9.47 -21.56 21.56
N ARG A 107 8.80 -20.93 22.54
CA ARG A 107 9.46 -20.17 23.62
C ARG A 107 10.23 -21.09 24.57
N LEU A 108 9.63 -22.20 25.00
CA LEU A 108 10.27 -23.17 25.92
C LEU A 108 11.51 -23.87 25.34
N LYS A 109 11.64 -23.89 24.01
CA LYS A 109 12.75 -24.55 23.28
C LYS A 109 13.81 -23.57 22.77
N SER A 110 13.63 -22.27 23.00
CA SER A 110 14.67 -21.27 22.71
C SER A 110 15.71 -21.32 23.85
N PRO A 111 16.99 -21.59 23.57
CA PRO A 111 18.05 -21.54 24.57
C PRO A 111 18.28 -20.13 25.12
#